data_AF-A0A5S5MDG0-F1
#
_entry.id   AF-A0A5S5MDG0-F1
#
_cell.length_a   1.000
_cell.length_b   1.000
_cell.length_c   1.000
_cell.angle_alpha   90.00
_cell.angle_beta   90.00
_cell.angle_gamma   90.00
#
_symmetry.space_group_name_H-M   'P 1'
#
loop_
_entity.id
_entity.type
_entity.pdbx_description
1 polymer ?
#
loop_
_entity_poly.entity_id
_entity_poly.type
_entity_poly.pdbx_seq_one_letter_code
_entity_poly.pdbx_strand_id
1 'polypeptide(L)'
;MRINTTMNEGVYLPILDFMADHKPKTIGQIVKAMDEKNISFVQVLQSVMVLAGAGHFAAVQEDGVIQKMKKHTDKLNACIMDKARSSGDISYLASPVTGSGIQVGRFQQLYLLAAAKGKKQPAEQAAFVWDILASQGQRIVKEGKALDTMEENIAELTLQAEEFAQKQLPVLKALQVG
;
A
#
# COMPACT_ATOMS: atom_id res chain seq x y z
N MET A 1 20.74 -7.10 17.65
CA MET A 1 21.51 -5.92 17.22
C MET A 1 20.54 -4.75 17.15
N ARG A 2 20.53 -3.87 18.18
CA ARG A 2 19.64 -2.71 18.22
C ARG A 2 20.33 -1.56 17.51
N ILE A 3 19.87 -1.21 16.31
CA ILE A 3 20.30 0.04 15.67
C ILE A 3 19.30 1.12 16.07
N ASN A 4 19.60 1.82 17.16
CA ASN A 4 19.01 3.14 17.43
C ASN A 4 19.72 4.15 16.52
N THR A 5 19.28 4.28 15.26
CA THR A 5 19.72 5.39 14.41
C THR A 5 18.71 6.50 14.56
N THR A 6 19.05 7.56 15.28
CA THR A 6 18.43 8.87 15.06
C THR A 6 18.75 9.23 13.61
N MET A 7 17.80 9.04 12.70
CA MET A 7 18.02 9.29 11.27
C MET A 7 18.34 10.77 11.11
N ASN A 8 19.46 11.10 10.46
CA ASN A 8 19.84 12.49 10.21
C ASN A 8 18.84 13.09 9.21
N GLU A 9 17.87 13.85 9.71
CA GLU A 9 16.80 14.46 8.91
C GLU A 9 17.34 15.27 7.72
N GLY A 10 18.48 15.94 7.90
CA GLY A 10 19.12 16.73 6.83
C GLY A 10 19.59 15.91 5.63
N VAL A 11 19.72 14.59 5.77
CA VAL A 11 20.06 13.66 4.67
C VAL A 11 18.83 12.92 4.17
N TYR A 12 18.00 12.39 5.07
CA TYR A 12 16.89 11.52 4.68
C TYR A 12 15.70 12.29 4.12
N LEU A 13 15.35 13.45 4.69
CA LEU A 13 14.16 14.19 4.27
C LEU A 13 14.25 14.63 2.80
N PRO A 14 15.36 15.22 2.30
CA PRO A 14 15.46 15.57 0.88
C PRO A 14 15.32 14.37 -0.07
N ILE A 15 15.83 13.19 0.33
CA ILE A 15 15.71 11.95 -0.44
C ILE A 15 14.24 11.49 -0.47
N LEU A 16 13.56 11.52 0.67
CA LEU A 16 12.15 11.13 0.78
C LEU A 16 11.24 12.10 0.01
N ASP A 17 11.48 13.41 0.11
CA ASP A 17 10.76 14.45 -0.64
C ASP A 17 10.94 14.24 -2.14
N PHE A 18 12.16 13.93 -2.59
CA PHE A 18 12.41 13.61 -3.99
C PHE A 18 11.65 12.36 -4.43
N MET A 19 11.43 11.38 -3.55
CA MET A 19 10.72 10.12 -3.85
C MET A 19 9.21 10.17 -3.57
N ALA A 20 8.68 11.32 -3.13
CA ALA A 20 7.27 11.47 -2.74
C ALA A 20 6.28 11.32 -3.93
N ASP A 21 6.77 11.37 -5.17
CA ASP A 21 5.97 11.10 -6.36
C ASP A 21 5.68 9.60 -6.60
N HIS A 22 6.28 8.73 -5.76
CA HIS A 22 6.17 7.26 -5.85
C HIS A 22 6.60 6.67 -7.20
N LYS A 23 7.44 7.39 -7.96
CA LYS A 23 7.93 6.89 -9.25
C LYS A 23 9.26 6.16 -9.07
N PRO A 24 9.53 5.11 -9.88
CA PRO A 24 10.85 4.51 -9.94
C PRO A 24 11.93 5.54 -10.31
N LYS A 25 13.03 5.54 -9.55
CA LYS A 25 14.21 6.37 -9.84
C LYS A 25 15.47 5.53 -9.74
N THR A 26 16.43 5.79 -10.61
CA THR A 26 17.75 5.19 -10.51
C THR A 26 18.54 5.86 -9.38
N ILE A 27 19.49 5.15 -8.78
CA ILE A 27 20.38 5.74 -7.77
C ILE A 27 21.10 6.97 -8.35
N GLY A 28 21.51 6.93 -9.63
CA GLY A 28 22.13 8.08 -10.30
C GLY A 28 21.21 9.31 -10.38
N GLN A 29 19.90 9.12 -10.61
CA GLN A 29 18.94 10.24 -10.57
C GLN A 29 18.80 10.83 -9.18
N ILE A 30 18.79 9.99 -8.14
CA ILE A 30 18.75 10.45 -6.74
C ILE A 30 20.02 11.24 -6.42
N VAL A 31 21.20 10.69 -6.73
CA VAL A 31 22.49 11.36 -6.52
C VAL A 31 22.52 12.73 -7.19
N LYS A 32 22.07 12.82 -8.45
CA LYS A 32 22.01 14.10 -9.18
C LYS A 32 21.08 15.11 -8.51
N ALA A 33 19.92 14.68 -8.02
CA ALA A 33 18.97 15.57 -7.33
C ALA A 33 19.49 16.04 -5.97
N MET A 34 20.35 15.25 -5.33
CA MET A 34 20.89 15.50 -4.00
C MET A 34 22.17 16.35 -3.99
N ASP A 35 22.79 16.56 -5.15
CA ASP A 35 24.03 17.35 -5.32
C ASP A 35 23.85 18.81 -4.86
N GLU A 36 22.76 19.46 -5.28
CA GLU A 36 22.40 20.83 -4.86
C GLU A 36 22.10 20.95 -3.36
N LYS A 37 21.90 19.83 -2.66
CA LYS A 37 21.67 19.76 -1.21
C LYS A 37 22.92 19.39 -0.43
N ASN A 38 24.10 19.33 -1.07
CA ASN A 38 25.38 18.90 -0.49
C ASN A 38 25.32 17.49 0.14
N ILE A 39 24.47 16.61 -0.39
CA ILE A 39 24.38 15.22 0.05
C ILE A 39 25.22 14.37 -0.91
N SER A 40 26.29 13.80 -0.39
CA SER A 40 27.26 13.02 -1.16
C SER A 40 26.69 11.69 -1.69
N PHE A 41 27.35 11.14 -2.72
CA PHE A 41 27.05 9.79 -3.23
C PHE A 41 27.02 8.72 -2.13
N VAL A 42 27.99 8.77 -1.20
CA VAL A 42 28.10 7.79 -0.10
C VAL A 42 26.90 7.90 0.83
N GLN A 43 26.46 9.12 1.15
CA GLN A 43 25.26 9.35 1.98
C GLN A 43 24.00 8.87 1.27
N VAL A 44 23.84 9.14 -0.04
CA VAL A 44 22.70 8.62 -0.81
C VAL A 44 22.67 7.09 -0.79
N LEU A 45 23.80 6.44 -1.07
CA LEU A 45 23.87 4.97 -1.11
C LEU A 45 23.54 4.36 0.25
N GLN A 46 24.09 4.91 1.34
CA GLN A 46 23.78 4.48 2.70
C GLN A 46 22.29 4.66 3.02
N SER A 47 21.73 5.83 2.72
CA SER A 47 20.31 6.11 2.94
C SER A 47 19.41 5.17 2.14
N VAL A 48 19.71 4.91 0.87
CA VAL A 48 18.97 3.95 0.04
C VAL A 48 19.03 2.54 0.65
N MET A 49 20.20 2.08 1.09
CA MET A 49 20.34 0.76 1.74
C MET A 49 19.55 0.66 3.04
N VAL A 50 19.60 1.71 3.88
CA VAL A 50 18.84 1.76 5.13
C VAL A 50 17.33 1.78 4.86
N LEU A 51 16.88 2.63 3.94
CA LEU A 51 15.46 2.74 3.58
C LEU A 51 14.94 1.45 2.91
N ALA A 52 15.77 0.78 2.10
CA ALA A 52 15.42 -0.51 1.53
C ALA A 52 15.35 -1.61 2.60
N GLY A 53 16.34 -1.66 3.52
CA GLY A 53 16.34 -2.59 4.65
C GLY A 53 15.18 -2.39 5.62
N ALA A 54 14.69 -1.15 5.75
CA ALA A 54 13.51 -0.80 6.53
C ALA A 54 12.18 -1.04 5.77
N GLY A 55 12.22 -1.41 4.49
CA GLY A 55 11.03 -1.65 3.66
C GLY A 55 10.36 -0.37 3.13
N HIS A 56 10.99 0.80 3.26
CA HIS A 56 10.50 2.05 2.69
C HIS A 56 10.80 2.16 1.19
N PHE A 57 11.95 1.62 0.76
CA PHE A 57 12.33 1.52 -0.65
C PHE A 57 12.27 0.06 -1.11
N ALA A 58 11.95 -0.13 -2.38
CA ALA A 58 12.00 -1.42 -3.05
C ALA A 58 12.76 -1.30 -4.36
N ALA A 59 13.53 -2.33 -4.70
CA ALA A 59 14.01 -2.50 -6.06
C ALA A 59 12.81 -2.82 -6.96
N VAL A 60 12.79 -2.23 -8.15
CA VAL A 60 11.74 -2.48 -9.14
C VAL A 60 12.30 -3.25 -10.32
N GLN A 61 11.42 -3.99 -10.99
CA GLN A 61 11.72 -4.70 -12.21
C GLN A 61 11.84 -3.73 -13.39
N GLU A 62 12.47 -4.18 -14.47
CA GLU A 62 12.49 -3.44 -15.74
C GLU A 62 11.07 -3.34 -16.33
N ASP A 63 10.78 -2.23 -17.02
CA ASP A 63 9.45 -1.95 -17.57
C ASP A 63 8.90 -3.09 -18.44
N GLY A 64 9.74 -3.73 -19.25
CA GLY A 64 9.35 -4.87 -20.09
C GLY A 64 8.86 -6.07 -19.29
N VAL A 65 9.47 -6.32 -18.12
CA VAL A 65 9.06 -7.40 -17.22
C VAL A 65 7.77 -7.02 -16.49
N ILE A 66 7.67 -5.78 -16.01
CA ILE A 66 6.44 -5.27 -15.35
C ILE A 66 5.24 -5.46 -16.28
N GLN A 67 5.35 -5.01 -17.53
CA GLN A 67 4.29 -5.12 -18.53
C GLN A 67 3.91 -6.57 -18.82
N LYS A 68 4.91 -7.45 -18.95
CA LYS A 68 4.68 -8.89 -19.18
C LYS A 68 3.96 -9.55 -18.01
N MET A 69 4.30 -9.18 -16.77
CA MET A 69 3.77 -9.82 -15.56
C MET A 69 2.42 -9.26 -15.12
N LYS A 70 2.07 -8.02 -15.52
CA LYS A 70 0.88 -7.32 -15.04
C LYS A 70 -0.40 -8.17 -15.14
N LYS A 71 -0.67 -8.78 -16.29
CA LYS A 71 -1.89 -9.59 -16.48
C LYS A 71 -1.96 -10.80 -15.53
N HIS A 72 -0.81 -11.36 -15.17
CA HIS A 72 -0.74 -12.50 -14.25
C HIS A 72 -0.99 -12.06 -12.81
N THR A 73 -0.35 -10.96 -12.38
CA THR A 73 -0.55 -10.39 -11.04
C THR A 73 -1.98 -9.89 -10.86
N ASP A 74 -2.56 -9.22 -11.86
CA ASP A 74 -3.96 -8.74 -11.82
C ASP A 74 -4.94 -9.91 -11.62
N LYS A 75 -4.76 -11.02 -12.36
CA LYS A 75 -5.60 -12.22 -12.23
C LYS A 75 -5.47 -12.89 -10.85
N LEU A 76 -4.25 -13.00 -10.34
CA LEU A 76 -4.00 -13.56 -9.03
C LEU A 76 -4.63 -12.68 -7.93
N ASN A 77 -4.43 -11.37 -8.01
CA ASN A 77 -4.99 -10.41 -7.06
C ASN A 77 -6.52 -10.42 -7.10
N ALA A 78 -7.12 -10.49 -8.28
CA ALA A 78 -8.58 -10.62 -8.40
C ALA A 78 -9.09 -11.86 -7.66
N CYS A 79 -8.43 -13.01 -7.79
CA CYS A 79 -8.80 -14.23 -7.06
C CYS A 79 -8.64 -14.08 -5.54
N ILE A 80 -7.54 -13.48 -5.08
CA ILE A 80 -7.29 -13.27 -3.65
C ILE A 80 -8.33 -12.31 -3.05
N MET A 81 -8.57 -11.17 -3.71
CA MET A 81 -9.58 -10.20 -3.29
C MET A 81 -11.00 -10.79 -3.30
N ASP A 82 -11.30 -11.67 -4.26
CA ASP A 82 -12.56 -12.40 -4.30
C ASP A 82 -12.74 -13.30 -3.07
N LYS A 83 -11.67 -14.00 -2.69
CA LYS A 83 -11.61 -14.84 -1.49
C LYS A 83 -11.70 -14.03 -0.19
N ALA A 84 -11.24 -12.77 -0.20
CA ALA A 84 -11.30 -11.86 0.95
C ALA A 84 -12.73 -11.67 1.50
N ARG A 85 -13.75 -11.91 0.66
CA ARG A 85 -15.16 -11.85 1.07
C ARG A 85 -15.45 -12.82 2.21
N SER A 86 -14.92 -14.04 2.17
CA SER A 86 -15.20 -15.07 3.18
C SER A 86 -14.05 -15.34 4.16
N SER A 87 -12.80 -15.02 3.81
CA SER A 87 -11.62 -15.31 4.65
C SER A 87 -10.57 -14.20 4.56
N GLY A 88 -9.85 -13.96 5.66
CA GLY A 88 -8.70 -13.03 5.72
C GLY A 88 -7.33 -13.72 5.67
N ASP A 89 -7.27 -15.02 5.35
CA ASP A 89 -6.05 -15.85 5.52
C ASP A 89 -4.89 -15.40 4.61
N ILE A 90 -5.20 -14.80 3.47
CA ILE A 90 -4.20 -14.26 2.54
C ILE A 90 -4.16 -12.75 2.73
N SER A 91 -3.09 -12.25 3.32
CA SER A 91 -2.89 -10.81 3.59
C SER A 91 -1.87 -10.15 2.66
N TYR A 92 -1.71 -10.68 1.44
CA TYR A 92 -0.76 -10.19 0.45
C TYR A 92 -1.38 -10.18 -0.94
N LEU A 93 -1.05 -9.16 -1.73
CA LEU A 93 -1.35 -9.07 -3.16
C LEU A 93 -0.04 -8.97 -3.95
N ALA A 94 0.01 -9.56 -5.13
CA ALA A 94 1.19 -9.56 -5.99
C ALA A 94 1.39 -8.22 -6.69
N SER A 95 2.63 -7.71 -6.67
CA SER A 95 3.06 -6.53 -7.42
C SER A 95 3.90 -6.95 -8.62
N PRO A 96 3.52 -6.57 -9.86
CA PRO A 96 4.39 -6.76 -11.02
C PRO A 96 5.57 -5.78 -10.98
N VAL A 97 5.48 -4.67 -10.24
CA VAL A 97 6.54 -3.65 -10.15
C VAL A 97 7.75 -4.16 -9.37
N THR A 98 7.51 -4.83 -8.24
CA THR A 98 8.60 -5.38 -7.40
C THR A 98 8.83 -6.87 -7.61
N GLY A 99 7.89 -7.57 -8.26
CA GLY A 99 7.95 -9.03 -8.42
C GLY A 99 7.68 -9.78 -7.11
N SER A 100 7.08 -9.13 -6.12
CA SER A 100 6.87 -9.65 -4.76
C SER A 100 5.42 -9.51 -4.30
N GLY A 101 5.11 -10.08 -3.13
CA GLY A 101 3.85 -9.84 -2.42
C GLY A 101 3.92 -8.56 -1.58
N ILE A 102 2.92 -7.71 -1.71
CA ILE A 102 2.72 -6.50 -0.91
C ILE A 102 1.65 -6.80 0.14
N GLN A 103 1.93 -6.47 1.39
CA GLN A 103 0.99 -6.69 2.48
C GLN A 103 -0.24 -5.81 2.29
N VAL A 104 -1.40 -6.45 2.16
CA VAL A 104 -2.70 -5.78 2.03
C VAL A 104 -3.70 -6.60 2.85
N GLY A 105 -4.20 -6.03 3.95
CA GLY A 105 -5.13 -6.72 4.84
C GLY A 105 -6.51 -6.96 4.21
N ARG A 106 -7.33 -7.80 4.84
CA ARG A 106 -8.67 -8.19 4.33
C ARG A 106 -9.54 -6.98 3.98
N PHE A 107 -9.62 -5.98 4.87
CA PHE A 107 -10.46 -4.80 4.63
C PHE A 107 -9.98 -3.99 3.42
N GLN A 108 -8.67 -3.78 3.28
CA GLN A 108 -8.10 -3.09 2.13
C GLN A 108 -8.34 -3.87 0.83
N GLN A 109 -8.23 -5.21 0.86
CA GLN A 109 -8.59 -6.05 -0.28
C GLN A 109 -10.08 -5.93 -0.64
N LEU A 110 -10.97 -5.81 0.36
CA LEU A 110 -12.40 -5.62 0.12
C LEU A 110 -12.72 -4.22 -0.43
N TYR A 111 -12.01 -3.17 -0.02
CA TYR A 111 -12.14 -1.84 -0.62
C TYR A 111 -11.65 -1.82 -2.08
N LEU A 112 -10.53 -2.48 -2.39
CA LEU A 112 -10.04 -2.66 -3.76
C LEU A 112 -11.06 -3.45 -4.61
N LEU A 113 -11.61 -4.53 -4.07
CA LEU A 113 -12.67 -5.30 -4.72
C LEU A 113 -13.91 -4.43 -5.00
N ALA A 114 -14.34 -3.62 -4.04
CA ALA A 114 -15.45 -2.69 -4.20
C ALA A 114 -15.18 -1.69 -5.34
N ALA A 115 -13.97 -1.14 -5.39
CA ALA A 115 -13.52 -0.26 -6.47
C ALA A 115 -13.55 -0.96 -7.84
N ALA A 116 -13.08 -2.20 -7.92
CA ALA A 116 -13.14 -3.02 -9.13
C ALA A 116 -14.58 -3.33 -9.58
N LYS A 117 -15.55 -3.31 -8.65
CA LYS A 117 -17.00 -3.41 -8.91
C LYS A 117 -17.67 -2.05 -9.18
N GLY A 118 -16.90 -0.99 -9.32
CA GLY A 118 -17.39 0.34 -9.71
C GLY A 118 -17.78 1.26 -8.56
N LYS A 119 -17.49 0.91 -7.30
CA LYS A 119 -17.70 1.79 -6.13
C LYS A 119 -16.58 2.83 -6.07
N LYS A 120 -16.90 4.08 -6.37
CA LYS A 120 -15.92 5.15 -6.59
C LYS A 120 -15.61 5.95 -5.33
N GLN A 121 -16.56 6.04 -4.42
CA GLN A 121 -16.42 6.80 -3.17
C GLN A 121 -16.16 5.88 -1.98
N PRO A 122 -15.38 6.32 -0.96
CA PRO A 122 -15.16 5.54 0.26
C PRO A 122 -16.45 5.07 0.93
N ALA A 123 -17.49 5.91 1.00
CA ALA A 123 -18.78 5.53 1.55
C ALA A 123 -19.47 4.38 0.76
N GLU A 124 -19.35 4.38 -0.57
CA GLU A 124 -19.89 3.31 -1.42
C GLU A 124 -19.12 1.99 -1.24
N GLN A 125 -17.80 2.09 -1.01
CA GLN A 125 -16.94 0.95 -0.73
C GLN A 125 -17.24 0.40 0.66
N ALA A 126 -17.40 1.25 1.67
CA ALA A 126 -17.79 0.88 3.03
C ALA A 126 -19.14 0.16 3.06
N ALA A 127 -20.14 0.66 2.35
CA ALA A 127 -21.44 0.00 2.23
C ALA A 127 -21.31 -1.40 1.60
N PHE A 128 -20.52 -1.53 0.52
CA PHE A 128 -20.24 -2.83 -0.11
C PHE A 128 -19.56 -3.81 0.86
N VAL A 129 -18.58 -3.34 1.65
CA VAL A 129 -17.90 -4.17 2.66
C VAL A 129 -18.87 -4.56 3.77
N TRP A 130 -19.71 -3.64 4.23
CA TRP A 130 -20.72 -3.90 5.24
C TRP A 130 -21.70 -5.00 4.82
N ASP A 131 -22.22 -4.96 3.59
CA ASP A 131 -23.13 -6.00 3.07
C ASP A 131 -22.52 -7.41 3.19
N ILE A 132 -21.22 -7.53 2.91
CA ILE A 132 -20.48 -8.79 3.05
C ILE A 132 -20.40 -9.23 4.51
N LEU A 133 -20.02 -8.34 5.42
CA LEU A 133 -19.87 -8.66 6.84
C LEU A 133 -21.23 -8.98 7.50
N ALA A 134 -22.23 -8.17 7.24
CA ALA A 134 -23.57 -8.32 7.78
C ALA A 134 -24.21 -9.65 7.34
N SER A 135 -24.01 -10.05 6.09
CA SER A 135 -24.46 -11.36 5.58
C SER A 135 -23.83 -12.56 6.29
N GLN A 136 -22.67 -12.36 6.94
CA GLN A 136 -21.92 -13.36 7.71
C GLN A 136 -22.15 -13.22 9.22
N GLY A 137 -23.02 -12.31 9.67
CA GLY A 137 -23.20 -12.00 11.08
C GLY A 137 -21.97 -11.35 11.74
N GLN A 138 -21.04 -10.80 10.95
CA GLN A 138 -19.84 -10.14 11.44
C GLN A 138 -20.11 -8.66 11.74
N ARG A 139 -19.43 -8.13 12.75
CA ARG A 139 -19.48 -6.71 13.15
C ARG A 139 -18.05 -6.19 13.33
N ILE A 140 -17.89 -4.88 13.17
CA ILE A 140 -16.64 -4.20 13.43
C ILE A 140 -16.41 -4.09 14.93
N VAL A 141 -15.18 -4.34 15.35
CA VAL A 141 -14.72 -4.13 16.72
C VAL A 141 -13.86 -2.87 16.73
N LYS A 142 -14.26 -1.89 17.53
CA LYS A 142 -13.54 -0.64 17.76
C LYS A 142 -13.20 -0.54 19.25
N GLU A 143 -11.93 -0.33 19.56
CA GLU A 143 -11.44 -0.22 20.95
C GLU A 143 -11.86 -1.41 21.84
N GLY A 144 -11.87 -2.62 21.26
CA GLY A 144 -12.26 -3.84 21.96
C GLY A 144 -13.76 -4.06 22.12
N LYS A 145 -14.62 -3.13 21.67
CA LYS A 145 -16.07 -3.26 21.69
C LYS A 145 -16.63 -3.45 20.27
N ALA A 146 -17.51 -4.43 20.09
CA ALA A 146 -18.26 -4.58 18.86
C ALA A 146 -19.27 -3.43 18.71
N LEU A 147 -19.33 -2.82 17.52
CA LEU A 147 -20.30 -1.77 17.20
C LEU A 147 -21.70 -2.40 17.04
N ASP A 148 -22.70 -1.75 17.62
CA ASP A 148 -24.02 -2.37 17.81
C ASP A 148 -24.96 -2.10 16.64
N THR A 149 -24.87 -0.91 16.05
CA THR A 149 -25.78 -0.44 15.00
C THR A 149 -25.16 -0.52 13.61
N MET A 150 -26.01 -0.61 12.57
CA MET A 150 -25.56 -0.58 11.18
C MET A 150 -24.84 0.73 10.85
N GLU A 151 -25.37 1.84 11.36
CA GLU A 151 -24.86 3.19 11.15
C GLU A 151 -23.45 3.35 11.72
N GLU A 152 -23.20 2.87 12.94
CA GLU A 152 -21.86 2.88 13.54
C GLU A 152 -20.86 2.05 12.73
N ASN A 153 -21.26 0.86 12.28
CA ASN A 153 -20.40 -0.03 11.50
C ASN A 153 -20.03 0.59 10.14
N ILE A 154 -21.00 1.16 9.43
CA ILE A 154 -20.76 1.84 8.15
C ILE A 154 -19.91 3.09 8.35
N ALA A 155 -20.14 3.87 9.41
CA ALA A 155 -19.34 5.05 9.71
C ALA A 155 -17.87 4.69 9.94
N GLU A 156 -17.60 3.63 10.72
CA GLU A 156 -16.24 3.15 10.95
C GLU A 156 -15.58 2.59 9.68
N LEU A 157 -16.30 1.79 8.89
CA LEU A 157 -15.81 1.31 7.60
C LEU A 157 -15.52 2.46 6.63
N THR A 158 -16.30 3.53 6.67
CA THR A 158 -16.09 4.72 5.83
C THR A 158 -14.80 5.43 6.22
N LEU A 159 -14.56 5.63 7.52
CA LEU A 159 -13.29 6.21 8.01
C LEU A 159 -12.08 5.37 7.57
N GLN A 160 -12.17 4.05 7.69
CA GLN A 160 -11.10 3.16 7.25
C GLN A 160 -10.89 3.19 5.73
N ALA A 161 -11.96 3.26 4.95
CA ALA A 161 -11.89 3.38 3.49
C ALA A 161 -11.27 4.72 3.07
N GLU A 162 -11.59 5.82 3.76
CA GLU A 162 -10.99 7.14 3.53
C GLU A 162 -9.49 7.14 3.85
N GLU A 163 -9.11 6.61 5.01
CA GLU A 163 -7.70 6.50 5.38
C GLU A 163 -6.93 5.62 4.39
N PHE A 164 -7.51 4.50 3.98
CA PHE A 164 -6.95 3.63 2.95
C PHE A 164 -6.75 4.38 1.62
N ALA A 165 -7.78 5.09 1.16
CA ALA A 165 -7.74 5.84 -0.09
C ALA A 165 -6.69 6.96 -0.09
N GLN A 166 -6.48 7.61 1.06
CA GLN A 166 -5.52 8.71 1.20
C GLN A 166 -4.08 8.24 1.40
N LYS A 167 -3.86 7.22 2.25
CA LYS A 167 -2.51 6.85 2.71
C LYS A 167 -1.91 5.65 1.99
N GLN A 168 -2.72 4.65 1.64
CA GLN A 168 -2.20 3.37 1.14
C GLN A 168 -2.45 3.18 -0.36
N LEU A 169 -3.63 3.58 -0.84
CA LEU A 169 -4.01 3.41 -2.24
C LEU A 169 -3.03 4.08 -3.24
N PRO A 170 -2.46 5.28 -2.99
CA PRO A 170 -1.47 5.86 -3.88
C PRO A 170 -0.23 4.98 -4.06
N VAL A 171 0.26 4.37 -2.97
CA VAL A 171 1.40 3.45 -2.98
C VAL A 171 1.05 2.16 -3.72
N LEU A 172 -0.12 1.58 -3.47
CA LEU A 172 -0.57 0.38 -4.18
C LEU A 172 -0.71 0.62 -5.69
N LYS A 173 -1.22 1.79 -6.10
CA LYS A 173 -1.27 2.18 -7.52
C LYS A 173 0.12 2.29 -8.14
N ALA A 174 1.08 2.89 -7.44
CA ALA A 174 2.47 2.95 -7.90
C ALA A 174 3.08 1.56 -8.06
N LEU A 175 2.71 0.61 -7.19
CA LEU A 175 3.11 -0.80 -7.25
C LEU A 175 2.25 -1.63 -8.23
N GLN A 176 1.27 -1.02 -8.90
CA GLN A 176 0.31 -1.70 -9.78
C GLN A 176 -0.40 -2.88 -9.08
N VAL A 177 -0.77 -2.69 -7.82
CA VAL A 177 -1.51 -3.63 -7.00
C VAL A 177 -2.97 -3.15 -6.88
N GLY A 178 -3.91 -4.00 -7.25
CA GLY A 178 -5.35 -3.75 -7.18
C GLY A 178 -6.09 -4.11 -8.46
#